data_AF-G6EDJ7-F1
#
_entry.id   AF-G6EDJ7-F1
#
_cell.length_a   1.000
_cell.length_b   1.000
_cell.length_c   1.000
_cell.angle_alpha   90.00
_cell.angle_beta   90.00
_cell.angle_gamma   90.00
#
_symmetry.space_group_name_H-M   'P 1'
#
loop_
_entity.id
_entity.type
_entity.pdbx_description
1 polymer ?
#
loop_
_entity_poly.entity_id
_entity_poly.type
_entity_poly.pdbx_seq_one_letter_code
_entity_poly.pdbx_strand_id
1 'polypeptide(L)'
;MDTANHKLLAAAEPFENLTESSFSAGSDELSQLIATARSSAKHVMSQLPPAAAQDLQVRLDEIGKAQNADKRADVALAAVEGYRTLVSNVQGRTIVPQQVSLLDYAGFRIQADLKASPARWTDIASALGFAKQRWGEISDQVHTKKVAADMQTALSDMTSAVSSQDSKMLQQASTRELDLVDELENYFTKSAAS
;
A
#
# COMPACT_ATOMS: atom_id res chain seq x y z
N MET A 1 17.77 -12.91 7.23
CA MET A 1 16.67 -12.44 6.36
C MET A 1 16.94 -12.98 4.96
N ASP A 2 15.94 -13.58 4.30
CA ASP A 2 16.11 -14.07 2.93
C ASP A 2 16.47 -12.90 1.99
N THR A 3 17.59 -13.04 1.25
CA THR A 3 18.08 -12.02 0.33
C THR A 3 17.08 -11.72 -0.79
N ALA A 4 16.22 -12.66 -1.18
CA ALA A 4 15.19 -12.43 -2.19
C ALA A 4 14.06 -11.53 -1.65
N ASN A 5 13.54 -11.85 -0.45
CA ASN A 5 12.50 -11.03 0.18
C ASN A 5 12.97 -9.60 0.45
N HIS A 6 14.20 -9.44 0.92
CA HIS A 6 14.76 -8.10 1.15
C HIS A 6 14.83 -7.29 -0.14
N LYS A 7 15.19 -7.91 -1.28
CA LYS A 7 15.19 -7.23 -2.59
C LYS A 7 13.78 -6.86 -3.03
N LEU A 8 12.78 -7.72 -2.84
CA LEU A 8 11.39 -7.42 -3.20
C LEU A 8 10.84 -6.25 -2.38
N LEU A 9 11.06 -6.26 -1.06
CA LEU A 9 10.64 -5.17 -0.17
C LEU A 9 11.34 -3.86 -0.49
N ALA A 10 12.66 -3.87 -0.66
CA ALA A 10 13.42 -2.67 -1.06
C ALA A 10 13.00 -2.14 -2.44
N ALA A 11 12.54 -3.01 -3.35
CA ALA A 11 12.00 -2.60 -4.63
C ALA A 11 10.56 -2.06 -4.56
N ALA A 12 9.83 -2.33 -3.46
CA ALA A 12 8.49 -1.83 -3.22
C ALA A 12 8.50 -0.38 -2.68
N GLU A 13 9.49 0.01 -1.86
CA GLU A 13 9.60 1.35 -1.27
C GLU A 13 9.47 2.50 -2.31
N PRO A 14 10.06 2.44 -3.52
CA PRO A 14 9.86 3.50 -4.52
C PRO A 14 8.43 3.61 -5.06
N PHE A 15 7.66 2.51 -5.05
CA PHE A 15 6.25 2.54 -5.46
C PHE A 15 5.36 3.17 -4.40
N GLU A 16 5.66 2.91 -3.13
CA GLU A 16 5.04 3.56 -1.98
C GLU A 16 5.31 5.07 -2.01
N ASN A 17 6.58 5.47 -2.08
CA ASN A 17 6.98 6.89 -2.19
C ASN A 17 6.29 7.60 -3.37
N LEU A 18 6.20 6.94 -4.53
CA LEU A 18 5.48 7.48 -5.69
C LEU A 18 3.98 7.63 -5.43
N THR A 19 3.37 6.68 -4.72
CA THR A 19 1.95 6.71 -4.37
C THR A 19 1.63 7.92 -3.49
N GLU A 20 2.37 8.08 -2.40
CA GLU A 20 2.19 9.18 -1.44
C GLU A 20 2.40 10.55 -2.07
N SER A 21 3.44 10.67 -2.90
CA SER A 21 3.88 11.95 -3.46
C SER A 21 3.11 12.35 -4.72
N SER A 22 2.39 11.43 -5.36
CA SER A 22 1.74 11.63 -6.66
C SER A 22 0.86 12.90 -6.76
N PHE A 23 0.20 13.28 -5.67
CA PHE A 23 -0.72 14.42 -5.59
C PHE A 23 -0.06 15.76 -5.26
N SER A 24 1.12 15.75 -4.64
CA SER A 24 1.81 16.97 -4.16
C SER A 24 3.08 17.27 -4.94
N ALA A 25 3.72 16.26 -5.52
CA ALA A 25 4.98 16.40 -6.24
C ALA A 25 4.84 17.28 -7.48
N GLY A 26 5.83 18.15 -7.67
CA GLY A 26 6.01 18.90 -8.92
C GLY A 26 6.24 17.95 -10.11
N SER A 27 6.11 18.44 -11.35
CA SER A 27 6.25 17.60 -12.56
C SER A 27 7.62 16.90 -12.64
N ASP A 28 8.70 17.61 -12.34
CA ASP A 28 10.06 17.07 -12.39
C ASP A 28 10.30 16.01 -11.30
N GLU A 29 9.84 16.30 -10.08
CA GLU A 29 9.89 15.38 -8.95
C GLU A 29 9.07 14.11 -9.23
N LEU A 30 7.84 14.25 -9.75
CA LEU A 30 7.03 13.11 -10.14
C LEU A 30 7.74 12.25 -11.19
N SER A 31 8.38 12.88 -12.17
CA SER A 31 9.13 12.18 -13.21
C SER A 31 10.30 11.39 -12.62
N GLN A 32 11.01 11.96 -11.64
CA GLN A 32 12.09 11.30 -10.93
C GLN A 32 11.59 10.12 -10.10
N LEU A 33 10.50 10.27 -9.36
CA LEU A 33 9.89 9.18 -8.58
C LEU A 33 9.47 8.01 -9.49
N ILE A 34 8.87 8.30 -10.64
CA ILE A 34 8.50 7.30 -11.65
C ILE A 34 9.74 6.58 -12.20
N ALA A 35 10.83 7.32 -12.48
CA ALA A 35 12.08 6.73 -12.94
C ALA A 35 12.69 5.79 -11.88
N THR A 36 12.67 6.19 -10.60
CA THR A 36 13.13 5.36 -9.49
C THR A 36 12.30 4.08 -9.37
N ALA A 37 10.97 4.17 -9.38
CA ALA A 37 10.09 2.99 -9.32
C ALA A 37 10.34 2.02 -10.49
N ARG A 38 10.49 2.54 -11.71
CA ARG A 38 10.86 1.75 -12.90
C ARG A 38 12.21 1.05 -12.74
N SER A 39 13.21 1.75 -12.21
CA SER A 39 14.55 1.19 -12.01
C SER A 39 14.52 0.05 -11.00
N SER A 40 13.88 0.25 -9.86
CA SER A 40 13.78 -0.76 -8.81
C SER A 40 13.03 -2.01 -9.27
N ALA A 41 11.92 -1.84 -10.00
CA ALA A 41 11.19 -2.97 -10.59
C ALA A 41 12.06 -3.84 -11.50
N LYS A 42 12.87 -3.22 -12.37
CA LYS A 42 13.75 -3.94 -13.30
C LYS A 42 14.73 -4.88 -12.59
N HIS A 43 15.20 -4.51 -11.39
CA HIS A 43 16.15 -5.32 -10.62
C HIS A 43 15.53 -6.57 -9.98
N VAL A 44 14.20 -6.63 -9.89
CA VAL A 44 13.49 -7.72 -9.21
C VAL A 44 12.54 -8.51 -10.09
N MET A 45 12.24 -8.04 -11.32
CA MET A 45 11.33 -8.72 -12.24
C MET A 45 11.64 -10.21 -12.47
N SER A 46 12.91 -10.59 -12.54
CA SER A 46 13.31 -11.99 -12.73
C SER A 46 13.11 -12.88 -11.49
N GLN A 47 12.83 -12.28 -10.33
CA GLN A 47 12.56 -12.98 -9.08
C GLN A 47 11.06 -13.23 -8.87
N LEU A 48 10.20 -12.58 -9.68
CA LEU A 48 8.76 -12.75 -9.62
C LEU A 48 8.32 -13.95 -10.47
N PRO A 49 7.21 -14.63 -10.09
CA PRO A 49 6.50 -15.51 -11.00
C PRO A 49 6.13 -14.77 -12.31
N PRO A 50 6.10 -15.46 -13.47
CA PRO A 50 5.86 -14.79 -14.76
C PRO A 50 4.60 -13.92 -14.81
N ALA A 51 3.50 -14.38 -14.19
CA ALA A 51 2.27 -13.60 -14.10
C ALA A 51 2.45 -12.31 -13.30
N ALA A 52 3.13 -12.37 -12.14
CA ALA A 52 3.39 -11.19 -11.31
C ALA A 52 4.38 -10.22 -11.99
N ALA A 53 5.37 -10.73 -12.73
CA ALA A 53 6.26 -9.89 -13.52
C ALA A 53 5.50 -9.16 -14.64
N GLN A 54 4.55 -9.85 -15.29
CA GLN A 54 3.68 -9.25 -16.30
C GLN A 54 2.75 -8.19 -15.70
N ASP A 55 2.12 -8.49 -14.56
CA ASP A 55 1.27 -7.53 -13.84
C ASP A 55 2.06 -6.27 -13.45
N LEU A 56 3.27 -6.43 -12.91
CA LEU A 56 4.13 -5.30 -12.57
C LEU A 56 4.48 -4.46 -13.80
N GLN A 57 4.78 -5.09 -14.94
CA GLN A 57 5.02 -4.37 -16.20
C GLN A 57 3.80 -3.59 -16.66
N VAL A 58 2.59 -4.16 -16.55
CA VAL A 58 1.34 -3.46 -16.87
C VAL A 58 1.19 -2.20 -15.99
N ARG A 59 1.48 -2.30 -14.68
CA ARG A 59 1.43 -1.14 -13.77
C ARG A 59 2.45 -0.07 -14.16
N LEU A 60 3.67 -0.45 -14.54
CA LEU A 60 4.66 0.51 -15.04
C LEU A 60 4.18 1.22 -16.31
N ASP A 61 3.51 0.52 -17.22
CA ASP A 61 2.97 1.13 -18.44
C ASP A 61 1.80 2.07 -18.14
N GLU A 62 0.93 1.71 -17.20
CA GLU A 62 -0.17 2.56 -16.71
C GLU A 62 0.35 3.83 -16.03
N ILE A 63 1.39 3.76 -15.20
CA ILE A 63 2.06 4.93 -14.61
C ILE A 63 2.50 5.89 -15.72
N GLY A 64 3.14 5.39 -16.77
CA GLY A 64 3.61 6.23 -17.89
C GLY A 64 2.46 6.89 -18.66
N LYS A 65 1.39 6.14 -18.92
CA LYS A 65 0.19 6.68 -19.59
C LYS A 65 -0.49 7.75 -18.73
N ALA A 66 -0.64 7.50 -17.43
CA ALA A 66 -1.26 8.42 -16.49
C ALA A 66 -0.44 9.70 -16.32
N GLN A 67 0.89 9.60 -16.21
CA GLN A 67 1.79 10.74 -16.18
C GLN A 67 1.63 11.62 -17.43
N ASN A 68 1.65 11.02 -18.62
CA ASN A 68 1.51 11.75 -19.89
C ASN A 68 0.14 12.44 -20.04
N ALA A 69 -0.88 11.93 -19.35
CA ALA A 69 -2.23 12.49 -19.33
C ALA A 69 -2.49 13.42 -18.13
N ASP A 70 -1.46 13.71 -17.32
CA ASP A 70 -1.53 14.45 -16.05
C ASP A 70 -2.61 13.94 -15.07
N LYS A 71 -2.81 12.61 -15.04
CA LYS A 71 -3.78 11.94 -14.18
C LYS A 71 -3.12 11.46 -12.89
N ARG A 72 -2.96 12.37 -11.92
CA ARG A 72 -2.25 12.08 -10.64
C ARG A 72 -2.82 10.90 -9.86
N ALA A 73 -4.15 10.80 -9.75
CA ALA A 73 -4.79 9.66 -9.10
C ALA A 73 -4.47 8.34 -9.81
N ASP A 74 -4.46 8.32 -11.15
CA ASP A 74 -4.13 7.11 -11.90
C ASP A 74 -2.66 6.71 -11.76
N VAL A 75 -1.75 7.68 -11.61
CA VAL A 75 -0.33 7.40 -11.26
C VAL A 75 -0.25 6.73 -9.89
N ALA A 76 -0.92 7.30 -8.88
CA ALA A 76 -0.93 6.76 -7.52
C ALA A 76 -1.49 5.33 -7.48
N LEU A 77 -2.59 5.09 -8.19
CA LEU A 77 -3.25 3.79 -8.23
C LEU A 77 -2.41 2.73 -8.95
N ALA A 78 -1.78 3.08 -10.07
CA ALA A 78 -0.90 2.14 -10.74
C ALA A 78 0.36 1.87 -9.88
N ALA A 79 0.88 2.87 -9.18
CA ALA A 79 2.01 2.72 -8.28
C ALA A 79 1.69 1.80 -7.09
N VAL A 80 0.57 2.01 -6.39
CA VAL A 80 0.19 1.19 -5.23
C VAL A 80 -0.10 -0.27 -5.61
N GLU A 81 -0.59 -0.52 -6.84
CA GLU A 81 -0.72 -1.89 -7.35
C GLU A 81 0.64 -2.54 -7.67
N GLY A 82 1.62 -1.75 -8.11
CA GLY A 82 3.01 -2.20 -8.26
C GLY A 82 3.61 -2.61 -6.92
N TYR A 83 3.42 -1.78 -5.89
CA TYR A 83 3.77 -2.11 -4.50
C TYR A 83 3.11 -3.42 -4.04
N ARG A 84 1.78 -3.55 -4.19
CA ARG A 84 1.06 -4.78 -3.81
C ARG A 84 1.62 -6.00 -4.51
N THR A 85 1.95 -5.89 -5.79
CA THR A 85 2.51 -6.99 -6.58
C THR A 85 3.83 -7.48 -5.99
N LEU A 86 4.71 -6.56 -5.59
CA LEU A 86 5.99 -6.90 -4.98
C LEU A 86 5.82 -7.50 -3.58
N VAL A 87 5.04 -6.86 -2.71
CA VAL A 87 4.82 -7.31 -1.33
C VAL A 87 4.10 -8.66 -1.29
N SER A 88 3.11 -8.89 -2.15
CA SER A 88 2.35 -10.16 -2.20
C SER A 88 3.19 -11.35 -2.66
N ASN A 89 4.38 -11.11 -3.23
CA ASN A 89 5.29 -12.16 -3.70
C ASN A 89 6.46 -12.42 -2.75
N VAL A 90 6.53 -11.73 -1.61
CA VAL A 90 7.42 -12.09 -0.51
C VAL A 90 7.09 -13.52 -0.05
N GLN A 91 8.12 -14.34 0.18
CA GLN A 91 7.96 -15.77 0.48
C GLN A 91 8.31 -16.11 1.93
N GLY A 92 7.57 -17.06 2.51
CA GLY A 92 7.86 -17.54 3.86
C GLY A 92 7.60 -16.49 4.95
N ARG A 93 8.17 -16.71 6.14
CA ARG A 93 7.99 -15.82 7.29
C ARG A 93 9.07 -14.74 7.32
N THR A 94 8.64 -13.50 7.47
CA THR A 94 9.46 -12.32 7.73
C THR A 94 9.31 -11.86 9.18
N ILE A 95 10.19 -10.98 9.65
CA ILE A 95 10.14 -10.41 11.01
C ILE A 95 8.83 -9.63 11.19
N VAL A 96 8.56 -8.71 10.27
CA VAL A 96 7.27 -8.05 10.13
C VAL A 96 6.45 -8.87 9.15
N PRO A 97 5.27 -9.39 9.52
CA PRO A 97 4.41 -10.13 8.58
C PRO A 97 4.06 -9.27 7.37
N GLN A 98 4.09 -9.84 6.16
CA GLN A 98 3.76 -9.11 4.94
C GLN A 98 2.36 -8.45 4.99
N GLN A 99 1.45 -8.98 5.81
CA GLN A 99 0.12 -8.42 6.02
C GLN A 99 0.16 -6.99 6.54
N VAL A 100 1.21 -6.61 7.28
CA VAL A 100 1.38 -5.23 7.80
C VAL A 100 1.59 -4.27 6.62
N SER A 101 2.56 -4.56 5.74
CA SER A 101 2.75 -3.82 4.47
C SER A 101 1.51 -3.87 3.57
N LEU A 102 0.73 -4.96 3.59
CA LEU A 102 -0.52 -5.05 2.83
C LEU A 102 -1.67 -4.24 3.45
N LEU A 103 -1.60 -3.85 4.73
CA LEU A 103 -2.50 -2.87 5.32
C LEU A 103 -2.16 -1.46 4.80
N ASP A 104 -0.88 -1.08 4.75
CA ASP A 104 -0.44 0.17 4.12
C ASP A 104 -0.92 0.30 2.67
N TYR A 105 -0.74 -0.76 1.88
CA TYR A 105 -1.30 -0.83 0.52
C TYR A 105 -2.79 -0.44 0.52
N ALA A 106 -3.58 -0.98 1.45
CA ALA A 106 -5.01 -0.73 1.47
C ALA A 106 -5.34 0.71 1.87
N GLY A 107 -4.65 1.26 2.88
CA GLY A 107 -4.76 2.66 3.27
C GLY A 107 -4.42 3.61 2.12
N PHE A 108 -3.29 3.39 1.44
CA PHE A 108 -2.89 4.18 0.27
C PHE A 108 -3.85 4.05 -0.91
N ARG A 109 -4.31 2.83 -1.21
CA ARG A 109 -5.30 2.56 -2.26
C ARG A 109 -6.60 3.34 -2.00
N ILE A 110 -7.09 3.29 -0.77
CA ILE A 110 -8.29 4.02 -0.34
C ILE A 110 -8.11 5.52 -0.51
N GLN A 111 -6.98 6.09 -0.07
CA GLN A 111 -6.72 7.51 -0.22
C GLN A 111 -6.59 7.93 -1.69
N ALA A 112 -5.96 7.11 -2.54
CA ALA A 112 -5.83 7.38 -3.97
C ALA A 112 -7.19 7.35 -4.69
N ASP A 113 -8.01 6.33 -4.43
CA ASP A 113 -9.37 6.22 -4.98
C ASP A 113 -10.30 7.33 -4.46
N LEU A 114 -10.10 7.80 -3.22
CA LEU A 114 -10.84 8.90 -2.62
C LEU A 114 -10.50 10.25 -3.27
N LYS A 115 -9.23 10.46 -3.62
CA LYS A 115 -8.74 11.68 -4.30
C LYS A 115 -9.00 11.68 -5.81
N ALA A 116 -9.48 10.57 -6.38
CA ALA A 116 -9.91 10.53 -7.78
C ALA A 116 -11.14 11.42 -8.02
N SER A 117 -11.34 11.83 -9.28
CA SER A 117 -12.49 12.65 -9.68
C SER A 117 -13.29 11.96 -10.81
N PRO A 118 -14.51 11.43 -10.54
CA PRO A 118 -15.12 11.29 -9.22
C PRO A 118 -14.41 10.25 -8.34
N ALA A 119 -14.67 10.28 -7.02
CA ALA A 119 -14.16 9.30 -6.08
C ALA A 119 -14.68 7.90 -6.42
N ARG A 120 -13.82 6.88 -6.28
CA ARG A 120 -14.11 5.50 -6.71
C ARG A 120 -14.61 4.63 -5.55
N TRP A 121 -15.82 4.95 -5.05
CA TRP A 121 -16.39 4.31 -3.85
C TRP A 121 -16.45 2.78 -3.88
N THR A 122 -16.68 2.17 -5.04
CA THR A 122 -16.68 0.70 -5.18
C THR A 122 -15.28 0.10 -4.96
N ASP A 123 -14.25 0.76 -5.49
CA ASP A 123 -12.85 0.32 -5.30
C ASP A 123 -12.40 0.55 -3.86
N ILE A 124 -12.79 1.68 -3.25
CA ILE A 124 -12.58 1.96 -1.82
C ILE A 124 -13.18 0.86 -0.94
N ALA A 125 -14.43 0.47 -1.18
CA ALA A 125 -15.09 -0.58 -0.40
C ALA A 125 -14.36 -1.93 -0.54
N SER A 126 -13.84 -2.22 -1.73
CA SER A 126 -13.05 -3.44 -1.98
C SER A 126 -11.71 -3.41 -1.25
N ALA A 127 -11.00 -2.28 -1.28
CA ALA A 127 -9.75 -2.08 -0.55
C ALA A 127 -9.95 -2.17 0.98
N LEU A 128 -11.05 -1.63 1.51
CA LEU A 128 -11.39 -1.78 2.93
C LEU A 128 -11.70 -3.24 3.30
N GLY A 129 -12.39 -3.98 2.43
CA GLY A 129 -12.60 -5.43 2.61
C GLY A 129 -11.26 -6.18 2.67
N PHE A 130 -10.32 -5.83 1.79
CA PHE A 130 -8.97 -6.37 1.79
C PHE A 130 -8.22 -6.03 3.09
N ALA A 131 -8.25 -4.77 3.55
CA ALA A 131 -7.61 -4.36 4.80
C ALA A 131 -8.11 -5.18 5.99
N LYS A 132 -9.44 -5.31 6.13
CA LYS A 132 -10.06 -6.13 7.18
C LYS A 132 -9.61 -7.58 7.14
N GLN A 133 -9.49 -8.16 5.95
CA GLN A 133 -8.98 -9.52 5.80
C GLN A 133 -7.53 -9.62 6.27
N ARG A 134 -6.64 -8.72 5.85
CA ARG A 134 -5.22 -8.73 6.27
C ARG A 134 -5.07 -8.53 7.76
N TRP A 135 -5.85 -7.63 8.35
CA TRP A 135 -5.89 -7.45 9.80
C TRP A 135 -6.30 -8.74 10.52
N GLY A 136 -7.37 -9.40 10.07
CA GLY A 136 -7.84 -10.65 10.67
C GLY A 136 -6.83 -11.82 10.58
N GLU A 137 -5.88 -11.77 9.64
CA GLU A 137 -4.81 -12.77 9.53
C GLU A 137 -3.70 -12.59 10.59
N ILE A 138 -3.54 -11.38 11.16
CA ILE A 138 -2.44 -11.05 12.08
C ILE A 138 -2.88 -10.55 13.45
N SER A 139 -4.15 -10.20 13.64
CA SER A 139 -4.65 -9.55 14.87
C SER A 139 -4.33 -10.36 16.13
N ASP A 140 -4.41 -11.70 16.05
CA ASP A 140 -4.16 -12.59 17.20
C ASP A 140 -2.67 -12.65 17.59
N GLN A 141 -1.78 -12.19 16.72
CA GLN A 141 -0.33 -12.08 16.96
C GLN A 141 0.02 -10.75 17.65
N VAL A 142 -0.91 -9.80 17.75
CA VAL A 142 -0.70 -8.49 18.36
C VAL A 142 -1.19 -8.50 19.80
N HIS A 143 -0.29 -8.75 20.75
CA HIS A 143 -0.64 -8.90 22.16
C HIS A 143 -0.81 -7.56 22.91
N THR A 144 -0.37 -6.47 22.30
CA THR A 144 -0.64 -5.13 22.83
C THR A 144 -2.10 -4.77 22.60
N LYS A 145 -2.93 -4.94 23.64
CA LYS A 145 -4.38 -4.68 23.58
C LYS A 145 -4.73 -3.31 23.01
N LYS A 146 -3.91 -2.28 23.28
CA LYS A 146 -4.11 -0.93 22.76
C LYS A 146 -3.99 -0.88 21.23
N VAL A 147 -2.89 -1.36 20.67
CA VAL A 147 -2.65 -1.32 19.21
C VAL A 147 -3.72 -2.12 18.47
N ALA A 148 -4.06 -3.30 18.97
CA ALA A 148 -5.11 -4.12 18.38
C ALA A 148 -6.49 -3.42 18.41
N ALA A 149 -6.85 -2.78 19.52
CA ALA A 149 -8.12 -2.06 19.65
C ALA A 149 -8.17 -0.79 18.77
N ASP A 150 -7.05 -0.05 18.68
CA ASP A 150 -6.97 1.15 17.87
C ASP A 150 -7.10 0.82 16.37
N MET A 151 -6.41 -0.23 15.90
CA MET A 151 -6.54 -0.70 14.51
C MET A 151 -7.97 -1.16 14.19
N GLN A 152 -8.58 -1.93 15.10
CA GLN A 152 -9.97 -2.36 14.94
C GLN A 152 -10.95 -1.17 14.87
N THR A 153 -10.68 -0.11 15.63
CA THR A 153 -11.48 1.12 15.64
C THR A 153 -11.32 1.87 14.32
N ALA A 154 -10.09 2.07 13.84
CA ALA A 154 -9.83 2.74 12.56
C ALA A 154 -10.56 2.05 11.40
N LEU A 155 -10.49 0.72 11.31
CA LEU A 155 -11.22 -0.05 10.28
C LEU A 155 -12.75 0.06 10.41
N SER A 156 -13.28 0.19 11.63
CA SER A 156 -14.71 0.41 11.87
C SER A 156 -15.15 1.82 11.43
N ASP A 157 -14.34 2.83 11.72
CA ASP A 157 -14.60 4.21 11.30
C ASP A 157 -14.55 4.34 9.77
N MET A 158 -13.57 3.70 9.11
CA MET A 158 -13.51 3.59 7.66
C MET A 158 -14.77 2.92 7.09
N THR A 159 -15.29 1.88 7.74
CA THR A 159 -16.53 1.20 7.32
C THR A 159 -17.73 2.12 7.36
N SER A 160 -17.84 2.90 8.43
CA SER A 160 -18.92 3.87 8.61
C SER A 160 -18.81 4.96 7.54
N ALA A 161 -17.61 5.49 7.31
CA ALA A 161 -17.36 6.52 6.31
C ALA A 161 -17.61 6.06 4.87
N VAL A 162 -17.24 4.82 4.52
CA VAL A 162 -17.55 4.23 3.20
C VAL A 162 -19.05 4.06 3.01
N SER A 163 -19.77 3.65 4.07
CA SER A 163 -21.22 3.43 4.01
C SER A 163 -22.00 4.74 3.84
N SER A 164 -21.53 5.83 4.44
CA SER A 164 -22.12 7.17 4.31
C SER A 164 -21.54 7.97 3.13
N GLN A 165 -20.54 7.44 2.42
CA GLN A 165 -19.75 8.16 1.43
C GLN A 165 -19.17 9.49 1.96
N ASP A 166 -18.76 9.50 3.23
CA ASP A 166 -18.15 10.67 3.89
C ASP A 166 -16.65 10.72 3.60
N SER A 167 -16.26 11.51 2.60
CA SER A 167 -14.86 11.67 2.21
C SER A 167 -13.97 12.20 3.34
N LYS A 168 -14.48 13.08 4.20
CA LYS A 168 -13.67 13.69 5.26
C LYS A 168 -13.40 12.68 6.36
N MET A 169 -14.44 11.97 6.80
CA MET A 169 -14.31 10.91 7.79
C MET A 169 -13.41 9.79 7.27
N LEU A 170 -13.54 9.40 6.00
CA LEU A 170 -12.71 8.36 5.40
C LEU A 170 -11.24 8.78 5.32
N GLN A 171 -10.95 10.03 4.93
CA GLN A 171 -9.57 10.53 4.93
C GLN A 171 -8.97 10.51 6.33
N GLN A 172 -9.71 10.95 7.35
CA GLN A 172 -9.21 10.93 8.74
C GLN A 172 -8.96 9.51 9.24
N ALA A 173 -9.91 8.59 9.02
CA ALA A 173 -9.80 7.22 9.50
C ALA A 173 -8.70 6.44 8.76
N SER A 174 -8.55 6.62 7.44
CA SER A 174 -7.46 6.00 6.67
C SER A 174 -6.08 6.57 7.01
N THR A 175 -5.95 7.87 7.32
CA THR A 175 -4.69 8.41 7.85
C THR A 175 -4.34 7.79 9.20
N ARG A 176 -5.32 7.65 10.10
CA ARG A 176 -5.10 6.99 11.39
C ARG A 176 -4.72 5.52 11.23
N GLU A 177 -5.29 4.83 10.25
CA GLU A 177 -4.95 3.45 9.93
C GLU A 177 -3.49 3.31 9.50
N LEU A 178 -3.01 4.15 8.56
CA LEU A 178 -1.60 4.19 8.14
C LEU A 178 -0.65 4.49 9.33
N ASP A 179 -0.97 5.49 10.17
CA ASP A 179 -0.18 5.77 11.38
C ASP A 179 -0.07 4.55 12.32
N LEU A 180 -1.11 3.70 12.35
CA LEU A 180 -1.12 2.48 13.16
C LEU A 180 -0.35 1.33 12.50
N VAL A 181 -0.18 1.34 11.18
CA VAL A 181 0.68 0.38 10.50
C VAL A 181 2.14 0.58 10.92
N ASP A 182 2.62 1.82 10.99
CA ASP A 182 3.94 2.14 11.58
C ASP A 182 4.08 1.60 13.02
N GLU A 183 3.04 1.74 13.84
CA GLU A 183 3.02 1.19 15.20
C GLU A 183 3.11 -0.35 15.20
N LEU A 184 2.46 -1.02 14.24
CA LEU A 184 2.52 -2.48 14.04
C LEU A 184 3.90 -2.94 13.58
N GLU A 185 4.51 -2.28 12.61
CA GLU A 185 5.87 -2.59 12.15
C GLU A 185 6.87 -2.55 13.30
N ASN A 186 6.80 -1.48 14.09
CA ASN A 186 7.60 -1.32 15.30
C ASN A 186 7.33 -2.42 16.33
N TYR A 187 6.07 -2.80 16.51
CA TYR A 187 5.67 -3.88 17.42
C TYR A 187 6.31 -5.22 17.03
N PHE A 188 6.18 -5.63 15.76
CA PHE A 188 6.72 -6.90 15.28
C PHE A 188 8.26 -6.91 15.30
N THR A 189 8.88 -5.80 14.92
CA THR A 189 10.34 -5.66 14.95
C THR A 189 10.90 -5.80 16.36
N LYS A 190 10.30 -5.14 17.36
CA LYS A 190 10.72 -5.24 18.76
C LYS A 190 10.45 -6.62 19.35
N SER A 191 9.31 -7.22 19.01
CA SER A 191 8.94 -8.55 19.50
C SER A 191 9.90 -9.63 19.00
N ALA A 192 10.48 -9.48 17.80
CA ALA A 192 11.49 -10.39 17.27
C ALA A 192 12.89 -10.21 17.88
N ALA A 193 13.14 -9.07 18.54
CA ALA A 193 14.43 -8.76 19.18
C ALA A 193 14.45 -9.14 20.67
N SER A 194 13.31 -9.60 21.22
CA SER A 194 13.12 -9.99 22.63
C SER A 194 13.21 -11.50 22.80
#